data_AF-A0A8J2KCF7-F1
#
_entry.id   AF-A0A8J2KCF7-F1
#
_cell.length_a   1.000
_cell.length_b   1.000
_cell.length_c   1.000
_cell.angle_alpha   90.00
_cell.angle_beta   90.00
_cell.angle_gamma   90.00
#
_symmetry.space_group_name_H-M   'P 1'
#
loop_
_entity.id
_entity.type
_entity.pdbx_description
1 polymer ?
#
loop_
_entity_poly.entity_id
_entity_poly.type
_entity_poly.pdbx_seq_one_letter_code
_entity_poly.pdbx_strand_id
1 'polypeptide(L)'
;HKKPNPSERMGAEQSQLSETVSKRTVVNFFINGKEYSVNTEIEKVGTGSLLVDYIRDNVGLKGTKYMCREGGCGACVVTAKTKNPNTGEDIVRSVNSCLIPVFACDGWDISTIESL
;
A
#
# COMPACT_ATOMS: atom_id res chain seq x y z
N HIS A 1 35.05 43.61 13.32
CA HIS A 1 35.21 42.16 13.60
C HIS A 1 34.15 41.71 14.60
N LYS A 2 33.01 41.19 14.12
CA LYS A 2 31.97 40.56 14.95
C LYS A 2 31.80 39.14 14.40
N LYS A 3 32.16 38.13 15.19
CA LYS A 3 32.04 36.73 14.76
C LYS A 3 30.55 36.34 14.76
N PRO A 4 30.07 35.60 13.74
CA PRO A 4 28.74 35.02 13.73
C PRO A 4 28.55 33.95 14.83
N ASN A 5 27.30 33.73 15.18
CA ASN A 5 26.80 32.95 16.30
C ASN A 5 26.74 31.42 16.00
N PRO A 6 26.75 30.55 17.03
CA PRO A 6 26.90 29.09 16.86
C PRO A 6 25.72 28.39 16.17
N SER A 7 24.57 29.04 16.05
CA SER A 7 23.35 28.50 15.40
C SER A 7 23.43 28.48 13.88
N GLU A 8 24.36 29.21 13.26
CA GLU A 8 24.51 29.27 11.80
C GLU A 8 25.41 28.15 11.25
N ARG A 9 26.01 27.31 12.12
CA ARG A 9 26.92 26.23 11.73
C ARG A 9 26.24 24.87 11.47
N MET A 10 24.94 24.76 11.70
CA MET A 10 24.23 23.48 11.58
C MET A 10 23.51 23.29 10.23
N GLY A 11 23.60 24.25 9.31
CA GLY A 11 22.85 24.24 8.05
C GLY A 11 23.55 23.62 6.84
N ALA A 12 24.78 23.10 6.96
CA ALA A 12 25.62 22.81 5.79
C ALA A 12 25.97 21.32 5.56
N GLU A 13 25.52 20.37 6.39
CA GLU A 13 26.05 18.99 6.36
C GLU A 13 25.02 17.86 6.21
N GLN A 14 23.78 18.17 5.79
CA GLN A 14 22.78 17.12 5.45
C GLN A 14 22.32 17.17 3.99
N SER A 15 23.21 17.63 3.09
CA SER A 15 23.09 17.24 1.70
C SER A 15 23.55 15.78 1.56
N GLN A 16 22.75 14.95 0.89
CA GLN A 16 23.09 13.59 0.44
C GLN A 16 22.79 12.44 1.42
N LEU A 17 21.49 12.21 1.70
CA LEU A 17 20.87 10.86 1.62
C LEU A 17 19.33 10.99 1.73
N SER A 18 18.70 11.57 0.71
CA SER A 18 17.27 11.37 0.46
C SER A 18 17.13 10.85 -0.96
N GLU A 19 17.38 9.56 -1.12
CA GLU A 19 16.98 8.84 -2.32
C GLU A 19 15.48 9.08 -2.55
N THR A 20 15.17 9.45 -3.78
CA THR A 20 13.89 9.97 -4.22
C THR A 20 12.82 8.90 -4.03
N VAL A 21 12.03 8.97 -2.96
CA VAL A 21 10.82 8.14 -2.81
C VAL A 21 9.82 8.61 -3.87
N SER A 22 9.90 8.03 -5.07
CA SER A 22 8.93 8.27 -6.13
C SER A 22 7.57 7.75 -5.67
N LYS A 23 6.70 8.68 -5.27
CA LYS A 23 5.33 8.38 -4.86
C LYS A 23 4.61 7.81 -6.10
N ARG A 24 4.34 6.50 -6.11
CA ARG A 24 3.54 5.90 -7.19
C ARG A 24 2.15 6.55 -7.18
N THR A 25 1.83 7.26 -8.25
CA THR A 25 0.53 7.91 -8.46
C THR A 25 -0.51 6.93 -9.00
N VAL A 26 -0.06 5.84 -9.62
CA VAL A 26 -0.90 4.78 -10.19
C VAL A 26 -0.38 3.41 -9.77
N VAL A 27 -1.30 2.50 -9.44
CA VAL A 27 -1.01 1.08 -9.26
C VAL A 27 -2.05 0.23 -9.98
N ASN A 28 -1.61 -0.91 -10.51
CA ASN A 28 -2.47 -1.86 -11.22
C ASN A 28 -2.39 -3.22 -10.54
N PHE A 29 -3.54 -3.86 -10.31
CA PHE A 29 -3.61 -5.17 -9.66
C PHE A 29 -4.91 -5.87 -10.01
N PHE A 30 -5.03 -7.13 -9.61
CA PHE A 30 -6.23 -7.94 -9.84
C PHE A 30 -6.97 -8.19 -8.53
N ILE A 31 -8.29 -8.11 -8.58
CA ILE A 31 -9.18 -8.65 -7.54
C ILE A 31 -10.12 -9.65 -8.20
N ASN A 32 -10.09 -10.90 -7.74
CA ASN A 32 -10.92 -12.00 -8.24
C ASN A 32 -10.83 -12.16 -9.78
N GLY A 33 -9.61 -12.04 -10.32
CA GLY A 33 -9.33 -12.14 -11.75
C GLY A 33 -9.72 -10.91 -12.59
N LYS A 34 -10.29 -9.86 -12.00
CA LYS A 34 -10.58 -8.59 -12.68
C LYS A 34 -9.50 -7.56 -12.38
N GLU A 35 -9.02 -6.88 -13.41
CA GLU A 35 -8.02 -5.82 -13.29
C GLU A 35 -8.62 -4.51 -12.74
N TYR A 36 -7.87 -3.85 -11.86
CA TYR A 36 -8.17 -2.56 -11.26
C TYR A 36 -6.95 -1.64 -11.34
N SER A 37 -7.18 -0.39 -11.72
CA SER A 37 -6.17 0.68 -11.74
C SER A 37 -6.58 1.77 -10.76
N VAL A 38 -5.75 2.02 -9.74
CA VAL A 38 -5.99 3.05 -8.73
C VAL A 38 -5.05 4.22 -8.97
N ASN A 39 -5.60 5.42 -9.13
CA ASN A 39 -4.85 6.65 -9.36
C ASN A 39 -5.18 7.71 -8.30
N THR A 40 -4.15 8.29 -7.67
CA THR A 40 -4.27 9.33 -6.62
C THR A 40 -4.95 10.62 -7.07
N GLU A 41 -4.92 10.93 -8.37
CA GLU A 41 -5.42 12.19 -8.94
C GLU A 41 -6.86 12.06 -9.47
N ILE A 42 -7.25 10.85 -9.87
CA ILE A 42 -8.54 10.59 -10.53
C ILE A 42 -9.54 10.02 -9.52
N GLU A 43 -9.10 9.10 -8.66
CA GLU A 43 -9.95 8.51 -7.64
C GLU A 43 -9.79 9.24 -6.31
N LYS A 44 -10.87 9.38 -5.52
CA LYS A 44 -10.82 9.90 -4.13
C LYS A 44 -10.15 8.90 -3.17
N VAL A 45 -9.09 8.23 -3.60
CA VAL A 45 -8.33 7.23 -2.84
C VAL A 45 -7.02 7.88 -2.40
N GLY A 46 -6.96 8.20 -1.11
CA GLY A 46 -5.77 8.80 -0.52
C GLY A 46 -4.61 7.80 -0.44
N THR A 47 -3.37 8.27 -0.36
CA THR A 47 -2.19 7.40 -0.29
C THR A 47 -2.14 6.52 0.96
N GLY A 48 -2.92 6.85 1.99
CA GLY A 48 -3.11 6.04 3.19
C GLY A 48 -4.32 5.10 3.14
N SER A 49 -5.05 5.04 2.02
CA SER A 49 -6.19 4.13 1.87
C SER A 49 -5.73 2.68 1.96
N LEU A 50 -6.39 1.93 2.84
CA LEU A 50 -6.10 0.52 3.09
C LEU A 50 -6.83 -0.35 2.08
N LEU A 51 -6.24 -1.51 1.78
CA LEU A 51 -6.76 -2.47 0.82
C LEU A 51 -8.17 -2.94 1.21
N VAL A 52 -8.43 -3.15 2.51
CA VAL A 52 -9.78 -3.55 2.98
C VAL A 52 -10.85 -2.49 2.66
N ASP A 53 -10.50 -1.21 2.75
CA ASP A 53 -11.43 -0.12 2.50
C ASP A 53 -11.67 0.01 0.99
N TYR A 54 -10.62 -0.09 0.18
CA TYR A 54 -10.74 -0.11 -1.28
C TYR A 54 -11.63 -1.26 -1.78
N ILE A 55 -11.39 -2.48 -1.32
CA ILE A 55 -12.19 -3.67 -1.69
C ILE A 55 -13.68 -3.43 -1.38
N ARG A 56 -13.99 -2.84 -0.23
CA ARG A 56 -15.38 -2.71 0.24
C ARG A 56 -16.11 -1.51 -0.35
N ASP A 57 -15.45 -0.37 -0.40
CA ASP A 57 -16.09 0.92 -0.66
C ASP A 57 -15.91 1.38 -2.11
N ASN A 58 -14.76 1.07 -2.73
CA ASN A 58 -14.52 1.38 -4.15
C ASN A 58 -14.96 0.24 -5.06
N VAL A 59 -14.60 -1.00 -4.73
CA VAL A 59 -14.95 -2.16 -5.56
C VAL A 59 -16.35 -2.70 -5.25
N GLY A 60 -16.83 -2.53 -4.02
CA GLY A 60 -18.16 -2.98 -3.59
C GLY A 60 -18.22 -4.42 -3.08
N LEU A 61 -17.07 -5.07 -2.88
CA LEU A 61 -16.96 -6.44 -2.38
C LEU A 61 -16.94 -6.42 -0.84
N LYS A 62 -18.12 -6.64 -0.24
CA LYS A 62 -18.35 -6.41 1.20
C LYS A 62 -18.23 -7.67 2.06
N GLY A 63 -17.90 -8.82 1.48
CA GLY A 63 -17.70 -10.09 2.15
C GLY A 63 -16.50 -10.05 3.08
N THR A 64 -15.36 -9.53 2.61
CA THR A 64 -14.19 -9.26 3.46
C THR A 64 -14.54 -8.21 4.52
N LYS A 65 -14.31 -8.50 5.80
CA LYS A 65 -14.71 -7.63 6.92
C LYS A 65 -13.51 -6.89 7.51
N TYR A 66 -13.76 -5.85 8.30
CA TYR A 66 -12.77 -5.30 9.20
C TYR A 66 -13.41 -5.15 10.58
N MET A 67 -12.60 -5.38 11.63
CA MET A 67 -13.04 -5.23 13.02
C MET A 67 -11.94 -4.55 13.83
N CYS A 68 -10.85 -5.27 14.14
CA CYS A 68 -9.76 -4.74 14.97
C CYS A 68 -8.85 -3.72 14.27
N ARG A 69 -8.70 -3.79 12.94
CA ARG A 69 -7.76 -2.97 12.13
C ARG A 69 -6.28 -3.00 12.56
N GLU A 70 -5.89 -3.99 13.35
CA GLU A 70 -4.50 -4.21 13.81
C GLU A 70 -3.96 -5.59 13.40
N GLY A 71 -4.76 -6.38 12.66
CA GLY A 71 -4.38 -7.70 12.14
C GLY A 71 -4.56 -8.88 13.11
N GLY A 72 -5.02 -8.65 14.33
CA GLY A 72 -5.21 -9.70 15.34
C GLY A 72 -6.42 -10.62 15.10
N CYS A 73 -7.53 -10.09 14.58
CA CYS A 73 -8.78 -10.84 14.47
C CYS A 73 -8.95 -11.71 13.22
N GLY A 74 -8.12 -11.52 12.19
CA GLY A 74 -8.21 -12.25 10.92
C GLY A 74 -9.45 -11.96 10.05
N ALA A 75 -10.42 -11.15 10.48
CA ALA A 75 -11.65 -10.87 9.73
C ALA A 75 -11.41 -10.19 8.36
N CYS A 76 -10.24 -9.56 8.19
CA CYS A 76 -9.82 -8.84 6.99
C CYS A 76 -8.85 -9.65 6.12
N VAL A 77 -8.72 -10.96 6.34
CA VAL A 77 -7.79 -11.80 5.59
C VAL A 77 -8.26 -11.99 4.14
N VAL A 78 -7.33 -11.78 3.20
CA VAL A 78 -7.48 -12.09 1.77
C VAL A 78 -6.27 -12.91 1.32
N THR A 79 -6.42 -13.64 0.21
CA THR A 79 -5.29 -14.31 -0.43
C THR A 79 -4.63 -13.34 -1.39
N ALA A 80 -3.30 -13.22 -1.33
CA ALA A 80 -2.52 -12.40 -2.25
C ALA A 80 -1.43 -13.27 -2.90
N LYS A 81 -1.47 -13.34 -4.22
CA LYS A 81 -0.39 -13.86 -5.06
C LYS A 81 0.50 -12.68 -5.47
N THR A 82 1.79 -12.79 -5.18
CA THR A 82 2.77 -11.72 -5.37
C THR A 82 4.09 -12.30 -5.84
N LYS A 83 5.05 -11.46 -6.24
CA LYS A 83 6.39 -11.88 -6.61
C LYS A 83 7.31 -11.89 -5.38
N ASN A 84 8.10 -12.94 -5.21
CA ASN A 84 9.20 -12.94 -4.26
C ASN A 84 10.24 -11.91 -4.73
N PRO A 85 10.63 -10.91 -3.91
CA PRO A 85 11.55 -9.86 -4.34
C PRO A 85 12.97 -10.37 -4.63
N ASN A 86 13.35 -11.53 -4.10
CA ASN A 86 14.67 -12.11 -4.29
C ASN A 86 14.73 -13.09 -5.47
N THR A 87 13.67 -13.89 -5.68
CA THR A 87 13.66 -14.95 -6.70
C THR A 87 12.80 -14.63 -7.92
N GLY A 88 11.89 -13.66 -7.84
CA GLY A 88 10.93 -13.34 -8.91
C GLY A 88 9.84 -14.41 -9.11
N GLU A 89 9.80 -15.43 -8.27
CA GLU A 89 8.80 -16.49 -8.33
C GLU A 89 7.48 -16.04 -7.71
N ASP A 90 6.39 -16.65 -8.18
CA ASP A 90 5.07 -16.43 -7.60
C ASP A 90 5.00 -17.05 -6.20
N ILE A 91 4.59 -16.24 -5.22
CA ILE A 91 4.29 -16.69 -3.86
C ILE A 91 2.86 -16.32 -3.50
N VAL A 92 2.17 -17.25 -2.86
CA VAL A 92 0.80 -17.07 -2.38
C VAL A 92 0.83 -16.97 -0.86
N ARG A 93 0.20 -15.92 -0.32
CA ARG A 93 0.13 -15.68 1.13
C ARG A 93 -1.24 -15.15 1.54
N SER A 94 -1.66 -15.52 2.74
CA SER A 94 -2.78 -14.87 3.42
C SER A 94 -2.28 -13.57 4.05
N VAL A 95 -2.96 -12.46 3.78
CA VAL A 95 -2.59 -11.13 4.30
C VAL A 95 -3.78 -10.45 4.96
N ASN A 96 -3.51 -9.74 6.05
CA ASN A 96 -4.49 -8.86 6.68
C ASN A 96 -4.64 -7.59 5.82
N SER A 97 -5.67 -7.53 4.96
CA SER A 97 -5.91 -6.39 4.06
C SER A 97 -6.10 -5.05 4.79
N CYS A 98 -6.46 -5.09 6.07
CA CYS A 98 -6.59 -3.92 6.93
C CYS A 98 -5.25 -3.31 7.38
N LEU A 99 -4.12 -3.91 7.04
CA LEU A 99 -2.78 -3.38 7.31
C LEU A 99 -2.01 -2.98 6.04
N ILE A 100 -2.57 -3.23 4.86
CA ILE A 100 -1.89 -3.05 3.58
C ILE A 100 -2.41 -1.78 2.90
N PRO A 101 -1.58 -0.77 2.61
CA PRO A 101 -1.97 0.33 1.74
C PRO A 101 -2.28 -0.18 0.33
N VAL A 102 -3.36 0.30 -0.30
CA VAL A 102 -3.74 -0.14 -1.65
C VAL A 102 -2.64 0.13 -2.69
N PHE A 103 -1.88 1.23 -2.51
CA PHE A 103 -0.75 1.59 -3.36
C PHE A 103 0.50 0.70 -3.19
N ALA A 104 0.49 -0.25 -2.25
CA ALA A 104 1.53 -1.27 -2.13
C ALA A 104 1.21 -2.54 -2.93
N CYS A 105 -0.01 -2.64 -3.49
CA CYS A 105 -0.51 -3.84 -4.15
C CYS A 105 -0.17 -3.91 -5.65
N ASP A 106 0.70 -3.05 -6.16
CA ASP A 106 1.05 -3.02 -7.59
C ASP A 106 1.55 -4.40 -8.07
N GLY A 107 0.91 -4.93 -9.12
CA GLY A 107 1.16 -6.25 -9.69
C GLY A 107 0.65 -7.43 -8.86
N TRP A 108 -0.12 -7.21 -7.79
CA TRP A 108 -0.67 -8.31 -6.98
C TRP A 108 -1.91 -8.91 -7.64
N ASP A 109 -2.15 -10.18 -7.36
CA ASP A 109 -3.42 -10.86 -7.67
C ASP A 109 -4.09 -11.28 -6.36
N ILE A 110 -5.23 -10.65 -6.08
CA ILE A 110 -5.92 -10.70 -4.79
C ILE A 110 -7.20 -11.51 -4.96
N SER A 111 -7.40 -12.50 -4.10
CA SER A 111 -8.64 -13.28 -4.03
C SER A 111 -9.36 -13.02 -2.71
N THR A 112 -10.62 -12.61 -2.81
CA THR A 112 -11.53 -12.37 -1.67
C THR A 112 -12.55 -13.50 -1.55
N ILE A 113 -13.32 -13.50 -0.45
CA ILE A 113 -14.37 -14.49 -0.18
C ILE A 113 -15.44 -14.57 -1.28
N GLU A 114 -15.64 -13.51 -2.06
CA GLU A 114 -16.61 -13.46 -3.16
C GLU A 114 -16.20 -14.29 -4.40
N SER A 115 -14.96 -14.77 -4.46
CA SER A 115 -14.48 -15.65 -5.55
C SER A 115 -14.63 -17.15 -5.25
N LEU A 116 -15.13 -17.50 -4.07
CA LEU A 116 -15.31 -18.88 -3.61
C LEU A 116 -16.68 -19.47 -4.02
#